data_AF-A0AA92I5S2-F1
#
_entry.id   AF-A0AA92I5S2-F1
#
_cell.length_a   1.000
_cell.length_b   1.000
_cell.length_c   1.000
_cell.angle_alpha   90.00
_cell.angle_beta   90.00
_cell.angle_gamma   90.00
#
_symmetry.space_group_name_H-M   'P 1'
#
loop_
_entity.id
_entity.type
_entity.pdbx_description
1 polymer ?
#
loop_
_entity_poly.entity_id
_entity_poly.type
_entity_poly.pdbx_seq_one_letter_code
_entity_poly.pdbx_strand_id
1 'polypeptide(L)'
;MPTLRPAVPPPLRPGAVVHGPGSTAVDAMIDRFVMELQRRGFRVGGVIQRNTGAPGDCADLMELVDVATGQAYDISQHLGRQSQSCRVDPQGVAEASQALRRAIAERADLLVVNKFAGLEAHGEGLADELLAGIAEGIPVLTSVGSRFLNEWQSFTGGFTALISPDEDALWRWWGAHRLYDDLLHGVEDAEVRAITIGAKWIMVETDGARGPGIGLAARPQSAPPPDPARWAGVGLAGLAAHAARSWDPQEAAVGMAALNAHYNRPDLTGSTANGLDLFTGMEGRVVVFGAFPQIARRLPNAHVVEMNPSDGEYPEAAGEWLLPGAEGAAITASTLTNRSLPRLLSVAEGTRVALVGPGTPLTPRLFRYGVAALAGFVVENRDAVAEAILAGGSSQSFHRHGRFVTLHNEQN
;
A
#
# COMPACT_ATOMS: atom_id res chain seq x y z
N MET A 1 10.57 2.42 -32.74
CA MET A 1 9.80 3.45 -32.00
C MET A 1 10.51 3.68 -30.67
N PRO A 2 10.60 4.92 -30.17
CA PRO A 2 11.10 5.16 -28.83
C PRO A 2 10.20 4.43 -27.83
N THR A 3 10.78 3.65 -26.92
CA THR A 3 10.06 2.98 -25.85
C THR A 3 9.55 4.05 -24.88
N LEU A 4 8.22 4.24 -24.85
CA LEU A 4 7.59 5.09 -23.84
C LEU A 4 7.90 4.57 -22.44
N ARG A 5 8.04 5.47 -21.47
CA ARG A 5 8.23 5.07 -20.06
C ARG A 5 7.01 4.24 -19.60
N PRO A 6 7.20 3.19 -18.80
CA PRO A 6 6.09 2.43 -18.22
C PRO A 6 5.24 3.35 -17.33
N ALA A 7 3.94 3.06 -17.26
CA ALA A 7 3.07 3.80 -16.35
C ALA A 7 3.46 3.54 -14.89
N VAL A 8 3.47 4.61 -14.09
CA VAL A 8 3.84 4.62 -12.67
C VAL A 8 2.61 4.94 -11.81
N PRO A 9 2.64 4.70 -10.48
CA PRO A 9 1.58 5.15 -9.58
C PRO A 9 1.25 6.64 -9.79
N PRO A 10 -0.01 7.04 -9.65
CA PRO A 10 -0.38 8.45 -9.76
C PRO A 10 0.36 9.27 -8.70
N PRO A 11 0.81 10.50 -9.03
CA PRO A 11 1.50 11.34 -8.08
C PRO A 11 0.57 11.68 -6.91
N LEU A 12 1.13 11.74 -5.70
CA LEU A 12 0.38 12.23 -4.56
C LEU A 12 0.43 13.74 -4.50
N ARG A 13 -0.71 14.35 -4.15
CA ARG A 13 -0.71 15.74 -3.73
C ARG A 13 0.09 15.87 -2.44
N PRO A 14 0.89 16.94 -2.26
CA PRO A 14 1.49 17.29 -0.98
C PRO A 14 0.48 17.16 0.16
N GLY A 15 0.77 16.28 1.11
CA GLY A 15 -0.08 15.97 2.25
C GLY A 15 0.18 16.94 3.40
N ALA A 16 -0.88 17.54 3.94
CA ALA A 16 -0.82 18.38 5.12
C ALA A 16 -1.76 17.85 6.18
N VAL A 17 -1.20 17.36 7.30
CA VAL A 17 -1.98 17.01 8.49
C VAL A 17 -2.41 18.31 9.18
N VAL A 18 -3.70 18.64 9.12
CA VAL A 18 -4.22 19.89 9.66
C VAL A 18 -4.56 19.72 11.13
N HIS A 19 -4.06 20.62 11.98
CA HIS A 19 -4.27 20.52 13.43
C HIS A 19 -4.52 21.86 14.12
N GLY A 20 -5.16 21.78 15.29
CA GLY A 20 -5.37 22.92 16.18
C GLY A 20 -4.11 23.31 16.97
N PRO A 21 -4.15 24.43 17.72
CA PRO A 21 -3.04 24.84 18.59
C PRO A 21 -2.70 23.78 19.65
N GLY A 22 -1.40 23.57 19.91
CA GLY A 22 -0.92 22.68 21.00
C GLY A 22 -0.98 21.18 20.71
N SER A 23 -1.22 20.76 19.46
CA SER A 23 -1.40 19.35 19.10
C SER A 23 -0.08 18.57 18.97
N THR A 24 0.62 18.32 20.08
CA THR A 24 1.83 17.46 20.11
C THR A 24 1.55 16.00 19.70
N ALA A 25 0.29 15.58 19.76
CA ALA A 25 -0.14 14.26 19.30
C ALA A 25 0.07 14.04 17.78
N VAL A 26 0.14 15.12 16.99
CA VAL A 26 0.35 15.04 15.53
C VAL A 26 1.78 14.66 15.20
N ASP A 27 2.75 15.21 15.93
CA ASP A 27 4.17 14.90 15.72
C ASP A 27 4.43 13.40 15.95
N ALA A 28 3.92 12.86 17.06
CA ALA A 28 4.03 11.44 17.39
C ALA A 28 3.26 10.53 16.41
N MET A 29 2.18 11.03 15.79
CA MET A 29 1.43 10.29 14.78
C MET A 29 2.19 10.19 13.46
N ILE A 30 2.76 11.31 13.00
CA ILE A 30 3.60 11.34 11.80
C ILE A 30 4.82 10.46 12.01
N ASP A 31 5.46 10.50 13.19
CA ASP A 31 6.61 9.65 13.53
C ASP A 31 6.24 8.16 13.44
N ARG A 32 5.11 7.73 14.02
CA ARG A 32 4.62 6.34 13.91
C ARG A 32 4.33 5.92 12.47
N PHE A 33 3.75 6.81 11.66
CA PHE A 33 3.49 6.54 10.25
C PHE A 33 4.80 6.36 9.46
N VAL A 34 5.80 7.23 9.68
CA VAL A 34 7.13 7.13 9.07
C VAL A 34 7.81 5.82 9.46
N MET A 35 7.82 5.48 10.74
CA MET A 35 8.40 4.23 11.22
C MET A 35 7.74 3.01 10.59
N GLU A 36 6.42 2.99 10.45
CA GLU A 36 5.69 1.88 9.83
C GLU A 36 6.01 1.75 8.33
N LEU A 37 6.14 2.86 7.60
CA LEU A 37 6.58 2.85 6.20
C LEU A 37 8.02 2.31 6.05
N GLN A 38 8.94 2.77 6.89
CA GLN A 38 10.33 2.28 6.90
C GLN A 38 10.40 0.78 7.23
N ARG A 39 9.63 0.31 8.23
CA ARG A 39 9.52 -1.11 8.58
C ARG A 39 8.98 -1.96 7.43
N ARG A 40 8.14 -1.37 6.57
CA ARG A 40 7.62 -2.01 5.36
C ARG A 40 8.59 -1.99 4.19
N GLY A 41 9.73 -1.31 4.31
CA GLY A 41 10.79 -1.25 3.30
C GLY A 41 10.75 0.00 2.42
N PHE A 42 9.84 0.95 2.67
CA PHE A 42 9.84 2.22 1.95
C PHE A 42 10.97 3.12 2.44
N ARG A 43 11.62 3.82 1.49
CA ARG A 43 12.66 4.80 1.76
C ARG A 43 12.00 6.13 2.12
N VAL A 44 11.95 6.44 3.41
CA VAL A 44 11.44 7.72 3.91
C VAL A 44 12.62 8.59 4.30
N GLY A 45 12.63 9.85 3.84
CA GLY A 45 13.65 10.83 4.17
C GLY A 45 13.07 12.17 4.59
N GLY A 46 13.93 13.05 5.11
CA GLY A 46 13.54 14.37 5.62
C GLY A 46 13.68 14.46 7.15
N VAL A 47 12.93 15.36 7.78
CA VAL A 47 13.10 15.68 9.20
C VAL A 47 11.76 15.79 9.94
N ILE A 48 11.77 15.36 11.20
CA ILE A 48 10.65 15.53 12.13
C ILE A 48 11.09 16.36 13.33
N GLN A 49 10.33 17.41 13.64
CA GLN A 49 10.53 18.18 14.86
C GLN A 49 10.14 17.37 16.10
N ARG A 50 11.03 17.36 17.10
CA ARG A 50 10.78 16.87 18.46
C ARG A 50 11.00 18.00 19.44
N ASN A 51 10.06 18.14 20.38
CA ASN A 51 10.16 19.13 21.45
C ASN A 51 10.46 18.39 22.76
N THR A 52 11.57 18.71 23.41
CA THR A 52 11.95 18.19 24.72
C THR A 52 11.85 19.32 25.75
N GLY A 53 10.85 19.25 26.63
CA GLY A 53 10.58 20.24 27.67
C GLY A 53 9.45 19.79 28.60
N ALA A 54 9.52 20.15 29.88
CA ALA A 54 8.43 19.89 30.82
C ALA A 54 7.25 20.84 30.51
N PRO A 55 5.99 20.38 30.57
CA PRO A 55 4.84 21.26 30.37
C PRO A 55 4.89 22.44 31.35
N GLY A 56 5.10 23.65 30.82
CA GLY A 56 5.15 24.88 31.61
C GLY A 56 6.55 25.42 31.93
N ASP A 57 7.64 24.78 31.48
CA ASP A 57 8.96 25.42 31.51
C ASP A 57 9.15 26.32 30.27
N CYS A 58 9.76 27.49 30.45
CA CYS A 58 9.90 28.50 29.40
C CYS A 58 11.04 28.20 28.40
N ALA A 59 11.61 26.98 28.46
CA ALA A 59 12.80 26.53 27.74
C ALA A 59 12.56 25.18 27.06
N ASP A 60 11.51 25.07 26.26
CA ASP A 60 11.34 23.92 25.35
C ASP A 60 12.51 23.90 24.35
N LEU A 61 13.34 22.85 24.40
CA LEU A 61 14.32 22.56 23.37
C LEU A 61 13.59 21.98 22.15
N MET A 62 13.84 22.55 20.99
CA MET A 62 13.30 22.15 19.71
C MET A 62 14.44 21.56 18.88
N GLU A 63 14.26 20.31 18.44
CA GLU A 63 15.22 19.62 17.57
C GLU A 63 14.53 19.18 16.29
N LEU A 64 15.24 19.23 15.17
CA LEU A 64 14.87 18.51 13.96
C LEU A 64 15.63 17.18 13.93
N VAL A 65 14.93 16.07 13.74
CA VAL A 65 15.56 14.74 13.67
C VAL A 65 15.43 14.20 12.26
N ASP A 66 16.57 13.87 11.64
CA ASP A 66 16.65 13.16 10.38
C ASP A 66 16.04 11.76 10.52
N VAL A 67 14.96 11.51 9.78
CA VAL A 67 14.20 10.25 9.89
C VAL A 67 14.97 9.04 9.38
N ALA A 68 15.98 9.23 8.53
CA ALA A 68 16.76 8.14 7.96
C ALA A 68 17.93 7.74 8.87
N THR A 69 18.55 8.71 9.56
CA THR A 69 19.79 8.49 10.33
C THR A 69 19.60 8.60 11.84
N GLY A 70 18.53 9.25 12.29
CA GLY A 70 18.31 9.61 13.69
C GLY A 70 19.16 10.80 14.17
N GLN A 71 19.93 11.45 13.28
CA GLN A 71 20.72 12.63 13.62
C GLN A 71 19.79 13.77 14.04
N ALA A 72 20.03 14.33 15.23
CA ALA A 72 19.31 15.50 15.73
C ALA A 72 20.09 16.79 15.44
N TYR A 73 19.36 17.84 15.08
CA TYR A 73 19.84 19.20 14.86
C TYR A 73 19.09 20.11 15.83
N ASP A 74 19.81 20.76 16.75
CA ASP A 74 19.20 21.75 17.64
C ASP A 74 18.81 22.98 16.83
N ILE A 75 17.55 23.41 16.95
CA ILE A 75 17.03 24.59 16.28
C ILE A 75 16.54 25.64 17.29
N SER A 76 16.97 25.53 18.55
CA SER A 76 16.57 26.42 19.64
C SER A 76 17.53 27.60 19.77
N GLN A 77 17.00 28.82 19.78
CA GLN A 77 17.77 30.02 20.08
C GLN A 77 17.50 30.50 21.51
N HIS A 78 18.55 30.60 22.33
CA HIS A 78 18.47 31.10 23.71
C HIS A 78 18.39 32.64 23.76
N LEU A 79 17.22 33.21 23.47
CA LEU A 79 17.00 34.67 23.43
C LEU A 79 16.74 35.35 24.80
N GLY A 80 16.98 34.66 25.92
CA GLY A 80 16.75 35.18 27.26
C GLY A 80 15.26 35.25 27.69
N ARG A 81 15.01 35.56 28.97
CA ARG A 81 13.68 35.47 29.63
C ARG A 81 12.63 36.50 29.19
N GLN A 82 12.98 37.50 28.36
CA GLN A 82 12.09 38.62 28.00
C GLN A 82 11.86 38.79 26.49
N SER A 83 12.37 37.89 25.64
CA SER A 83 12.21 38.01 24.18
C SER A 83 10.83 37.52 23.71
N GLN A 84 10.18 38.32 22.85
CA GLN A 84 8.98 37.95 22.08
C GLN A 84 9.31 37.52 20.63
N SER A 85 10.60 37.46 20.26
CA SER A 85 11.07 37.16 18.91
C SER A 85 11.30 35.66 18.67
N CYS A 86 11.31 35.26 17.40
CA CYS A 86 11.41 33.88 16.91
C CYS A 86 12.61 33.16 17.55
N ARG A 87 12.33 32.11 18.34
CA ARG A 87 13.32 31.30 19.07
C ARG A 87 13.98 30.21 18.21
N VAL A 88 13.98 30.37 16.88
CA VAL A 88 14.51 29.35 15.97
C VAL A 88 15.91 29.74 15.52
N ASP A 89 16.87 28.83 15.64
CA ASP A 89 18.23 29.00 15.13
C ASP A 89 18.30 28.66 13.62
N PRO A 90 18.54 29.64 12.73
CA PRO A 90 18.64 29.40 11.29
C PRO A 90 19.80 28.48 10.91
N GLN A 91 20.87 28.42 11.70
CA GLN A 91 22.01 27.54 11.41
C GLN A 91 21.61 26.08 11.54
N GLY A 92 20.95 25.70 12.64
CA GLY A 92 20.45 24.34 12.84
C GLY A 92 19.46 23.91 11.74
N VAL A 93 18.60 24.82 11.28
CA VAL A 93 17.68 24.57 10.16
C VAL A 93 18.44 24.36 8.85
N ALA A 94 19.46 25.17 8.57
CA ALA A 94 20.30 25.01 7.38
C ALA A 94 21.08 23.69 7.38
N GLU A 95 21.57 23.24 8.53
CA GLU A 95 22.22 21.93 8.67
C GLU A 95 21.22 20.79 8.43
N ALA A 96 20.01 20.88 9.00
CA ALA A 96 18.94 19.92 8.80
C ALA A 96 18.47 19.83 7.34
N SER A 97 18.54 20.92 6.56
CA SER A 97 18.18 20.95 5.14
C SER A 97 18.96 19.92 4.29
N GLN A 98 20.16 19.54 4.73
CA GLN A 98 20.99 18.54 4.04
C GLN A 98 20.32 17.16 4.02
N ALA A 99 19.57 16.80 5.07
CA ALA A 99 18.83 15.55 5.13
C ALA A 99 17.76 15.48 4.02
N LEU A 100 17.07 16.60 3.76
CA LEU A 100 16.10 16.69 2.66
C LEU A 100 16.77 16.63 1.29
N ARG A 101 17.84 17.39 1.08
CA ARG A 101 18.57 17.41 -0.20
C ARG A 101 19.09 16.02 -0.57
N ARG A 102 19.58 15.27 0.41
CA ARG A 102 20.00 13.87 0.24
C ARG A 102 18.81 12.97 -0.10
N ALA A 103 17.70 13.06 0.64
CA ALA A 103 16.50 12.28 0.37
C ALA A 103 15.93 12.52 -1.04
N ILE A 104 15.98 13.77 -1.53
CA ILE A 104 15.58 14.14 -2.89
C ILE A 104 16.52 13.53 -3.92
N ALA A 105 17.83 13.67 -3.74
CA ALA A 105 18.85 13.12 -4.65
C ALA A 105 18.77 11.59 -4.76
N GLU A 106 18.48 10.91 -3.65
CA GLU A 106 18.32 9.46 -3.57
C GLU A 106 16.93 8.97 -4.01
N ARG A 107 16.03 9.89 -4.42
CA ARG A 107 14.66 9.60 -4.83
C ARG A 107 13.91 8.80 -3.76
N ALA A 108 13.81 9.35 -2.55
CA ALA A 108 13.01 8.77 -1.48
C ALA A 108 11.57 8.49 -1.96
N ASP A 109 10.93 7.47 -1.39
CA ASP A 109 9.54 7.13 -1.69
C ASP A 109 8.56 8.09 -1.00
N LEU A 110 9.00 8.73 0.09
CA LEU A 110 8.31 9.80 0.82
C LEU A 110 9.33 10.79 1.40
N LEU A 111 9.07 12.08 1.24
CA LEU A 111 9.75 13.17 1.93
C LEU A 111 8.85 13.69 3.06
N VAL A 112 9.38 13.82 4.27
CA VAL A 112 8.66 14.35 5.43
C VAL A 112 9.35 15.60 5.96
N VAL A 113 8.57 16.66 6.17
CA VAL A 113 9.01 17.87 6.87
C VAL A 113 7.99 18.19 7.93
N ASN A 114 8.27 17.85 9.17
CA ASN A 114 7.40 18.21 10.28
C ASN A 114 8.06 19.37 11.05
N LYS A 115 7.64 20.64 10.88
CA LYS A 115 6.35 21.12 10.34
C LYS A 115 6.46 22.38 9.47
N PHE A 116 5.42 22.66 8.69
CA PHE A 116 5.23 23.94 8.00
C PHE A 116 4.69 24.97 9.00
N ALA A 117 5.50 25.99 9.29
CA ALA A 117 5.18 27.02 10.27
C ALA A 117 5.54 28.42 9.76
N GLY A 118 5.85 29.33 10.69
CA GLY A 118 6.06 30.74 10.38
C GLY A 118 7.20 30.99 9.40
N LEU A 119 8.31 30.26 9.50
CA LEU A 119 9.45 30.44 8.59
C LEU A 119 9.07 30.02 7.16
N GLU A 120 8.53 28.80 7.01
CA GLU A 120 8.16 28.25 5.71
C GLU A 120 7.05 29.06 5.03
N ALA A 121 6.10 29.59 5.81
CA ALA A 121 5.03 30.46 5.31
C ALA A 121 5.54 31.77 4.69
N HIS A 122 6.72 32.24 5.10
CA HIS A 122 7.36 33.44 4.53
C HIS A 122 8.44 33.09 3.48
N GLY A 123 8.57 31.82 3.10
CA GLY A 123 9.59 31.36 2.15
C GLY A 123 10.98 31.16 2.76
N GLU A 124 11.07 31.09 4.09
CA GLU A 124 12.30 30.79 4.82
C GLU A 124 12.30 29.34 5.34
N GLY A 125 13.27 28.98 6.18
CA GLY A 125 13.34 27.66 6.79
C GLY A 125 13.56 26.55 5.76
N LEU A 126 12.69 25.55 5.73
CA LEU A 126 12.77 24.40 4.81
C LEU A 126 11.85 24.54 3.57
N ALA A 127 11.41 25.76 3.25
CA ALA A 127 10.51 26.04 2.13
C ALA A 127 11.09 25.61 0.76
N ASP A 128 12.35 25.91 0.50
CA ASP A 128 13.00 25.57 -0.78
C ASP A 128 13.09 24.05 -0.97
N GLU A 129 13.46 23.30 0.07
CA GLU A 129 13.54 21.85 0.02
C GLU A 129 12.17 21.19 -0.12
N LEU A 130 11.13 21.74 0.53
CA LEU A 130 9.74 21.33 0.33
C LEU A 130 9.33 21.46 -1.14
N LEU A 131 9.54 22.64 -1.75
CA LEU A 131 9.21 22.88 -3.15
C LEU A 131 10.04 22.01 -4.10
N ALA A 132 11.32 21.79 -3.79
CA ALA A 132 12.19 20.91 -4.59
C ALA A 132 11.68 19.45 -4.59
N GLY A 133 11.28 18.93 -3.43
CA GLY A 133 10.67 17.59 -3.34
C GLY A 133 9.40 17.47 -4.18
N ILE A 134 8.52 18.48 -4.09
CA ILE A 134 7.28 18.56 -4.90
C ILE A 134 7.60 18.61 -6.40
N ALA A 135 8.55 19.44 -6.81
CA ALA A 135 8.96 19.60 -8.20
C ALA A 135 9.56 18.32 -8.81
N GLU A 136 10.27 17.53 -7.99
CA GLU A 136 10.81 16.23 -8.38
C GLU A 136 9.75 15.10 -8.40
N GLY A 137 8.50 15.40 -8.03
CA GLY A 137 7.41 14.44 -7.97
C GLY A 137 7.50 13.45 -6.80
N ILE A 138 8.33 13.75 -5.80
CA ILE A 138 8.43 12.95 -4.58
C ILE A 138 7.23 13.32 -3.69
N PRO A 139 6.45 12.36 -3.18
CA PRO A 139 5.40 12.65 -2.21
C PRO A 139 5.95 13.40 -1.01
N VAL A 140 5.31 14.50 -0.64
CA VAL A 140 5.71 15.32 0.52
C VAL A 140 4.61 15.28 1.57
N LEU A 141 4.98 15.02 2.83
CA LEU A 141 4.10 15.08 3.99
C LEU A 141 4.59 16.12 5.00
N THR A 142 3.69 16.95 5.50
CA THR A 142 3.95 17.90 6.58
C THR A 142 2.77 17.98 7.55
N SER A 143 2.95 18.68 8.67
CA SER A 143 1.85 19.15 9.51
C SER A 143 1.67 20.65 9.35
N VAL A 144 0.42 21.10 9.37
CA VAL A 144 0.04 22.51 9.21
C VAL A 144 -0.92 22.89 10.34
N GLY A 145 -0.50 23.84 11.16
CA GLY A 145 -1.41 24.45 12.13
C GLY A 145 -2.51 25.22 11.40
N SER A 146 -3.76 25.11 11.85
CA SER A 146 -4.93 25.70 11.17
C SER A 146 -4.80 27.20 10.84
N ARG A 147 -4.00 27.95 11.62
CA ARG A 147 -3.69 29.37 11.37
C ARG A 147 -2.83 29.63 10.12
N PHE A 148 -2.06 28.65 9.65
CA PHE A 148 -1.19 28.72 8.46
C PHE A 148 -1.80 28.03 7.24
N LEU A 149 -3.08 27.65 7.30
CA LEU A 149 -3.73 26.87 6.26
C LEU A 149 -3.84 27.65 4.94
N ASN A 150 -4.03 28.97 4.99
CA ASN A 150 -4.10 29.81 3.81
C ASN A 150 -2.72 29.92 3.14
N GLU A 151 -1.69 30.10 3.95
CA GLU A 151 -0.29 30.19 3.52
C GLU A 151 0.15 28.87 2.89
N TRP A 152 -0.20 27.73 3.49
CA TRP A 152 0.04 26.41 2.91
C TRP A 152 -0.67 26.21 1.56
N GLN A 153 -1.93 26.64 1.45
CA GLN A 153 -2.66 26.58 0.19
C GLN A 153 -2.01 27.46 -0.89
N SER A 154 -1.59 28.68 -0.54
CA SER A 154 -0.85 29.55 -1.46
C SER A 154 0.50 28.96 -1.84
N PHE A 155 1.25 28.42 -0.89
CA PHE A 155 2.56 27.80 -1.06
C PHE A 155 2.51 26.62 -2.06
N THR A 156 1.46 25.80 -1.97
CA THR A 156 1.25 24.65 -2.87
C THR A 156 0.47 24.99 -4.15
N GLY A 157 0.11 26.27 -4.36
CA GLY A 157 -0.75 26.68 -5.48
C GLY A 157 -2.13 26.03 -5.48
N GLY A 158 -2.63 25.63 -4.30
CA GLY A 158 -3.89 24.90 -4.11
C GLY A 158 -3.78 23.39 -4.40
N PHE A 159 -2.63 22.89 -4.87
CA PHE A 159 -2.42 21.48 -5.15
C PHE A 159 -1.95 20.76 -3.88
N THR A 160 -2.84 20.54 -2.92
CA THR A 160 -2.55 19.83 -1.67
C THR A 160 -3.69 18.89 -1.28
N ALA A 161 -3.38 17.85 -0.51
CA ALA A 161 -4.35 17.05 0.22
C ALA A 161 -4.34 17.48 1.70
N LEU A 162 -5.49 17.93 2.20
CA LEU A 162 -5.69 18.18 3.62
C LEU A 162 -6.07 16.88 4.29
N ILE A 163 -5.28 16.47 5.29
CA ILE A 163 -5.37 15.19 5.96
C ILE A 163 -5.84 15.42 7.39
N SER A 164 -6.88 14.69 7.80
CA SER A 164 -7.33 14.65 9.19
C SER A 164 -6.23 14.09 10.10
N PRO A 165 -6.12 14.52 11.36
CA PRO A 165 -5.12 14.01 12.29
C PRO A 165 -5.52 12.63 12.84
N ASP A 166 -5.54 11.62 11.96
CA ASP A 166 -5.71 10.20 12.29
C ASP A 166 -4.87 9.31 11.36
N GLU A 167 -4.50 8.12 11.85
CA GLU A 167 -3.62 7.20 11.11
C GLU A 167 -4.26 6.69 9.81
N ASP A 168 -5.57 6.44 9.83
CA ASP A 168 -6.26 5.91 8.64
C ASP A 168 -6.28 6.95 7.52
N ALA A 169 -6.43 8.23 7.84
CA ALA A 169 -6.32 9.33 6.87
C ALA A 169 -4.93 9.40 6.21
N LEU A 170 -3.85 9.15 6.96
CA LEU A 170 -2.50 9.08 6.42
C LEU A 170 -2.35 7.90 5.45
N TRP A 171 -2.88 6.73 5.79
CA TRP A 171 -2.87 5.55 4.91
C TRP A 171 -3.75 5.73 3.67
N ARG A 172 -4.91 6.40 3.80
CA ARG A 172 -5.75 6.79 2.65
C ARG A 172 -5.02 7.73 1.71
N TRP A 173 -4.31 8.73 2.25
CA TRP A 173 -3.46 9.63 1.47
C TRP A 173 -2.30 8.89 0.78
N TRP A 174 -1.61 8.00 1.49
CA TRP A 174 -0.54 7.17 0.91
C TRP A 174 -1.06 6.28 -0.23
N GLY A 175 -2.27 5.73 -0.05
CA GLY A 175 -3.08 5.14 -1.09
C GLY A 175 -2.66 3.73 -1.53
N ALA A 176 -3.65 2.98 -2.01
CA ALA A 176 -3.49 1.58 -2.42
C ALA A 176 -2.61 1.37 -3.67
N HIS A 177 -2.28 2.40 -4.44
CA HIS A 177 -1.42 2.27 -5.63
C HIS A 177 0.01 1.81 -5.31
N ARG A 178 0.41 1.90 -4.04
CA ARG A 178 1.72 1.45 -3.54
C ARG A 178 1.70 0.05 -2.96
N LEU A 179 0.56 -0.64 -2.98
CA LEU A 179 0.44 -1.98 -2.39
C LEU A 179 1.38 -3.00 -3.04
N TYR A 180 1.65 -2.88 -4.36
CA TYR A 180 2.54 -3.83 -5.04
C TYR A 180 3.99 -3.66 -4.60
N ASP A 181 4.43 -2.43 -4.36
CA ASP A 181 5.74 -2.14 -3.80
C ASP A 181 5.84 -2.62 -2.36
N ASP A 182 4.80 -2.39 -1.55
CA ASP A 182 4.73 -2.91 -0.17
C ASP A 182 4.81 -4.44 -0.13
N LEU A 183 4.06 -5.12 -1.00
CA LEU A 183 4.11 -6.57 -1.15
C LEU A 183 5.50 -7.04 -1.62
N LEU A 184 6.12 -6.34 -2.56
CA LEU A 184 7.46 -6.71 -3.06
C LEU A 184 8.53 -6.53 -1.98
N HIS A 185 8.50 -5.43 -1.22
CA HIS A 185 9.45 -5.17 -0.13
C HIS A 185 9.38 -6.22 0.99
N GLY A 186 8.27 -6.94 1.11
CA GLY A 186 8.15 -8.05 2.07
C GLY A 186 8.69 -9.38 1.58
N VAL A 187 9.07 -9.51 0.31
CA VAL A 187 9.62 -10.75 -0.25
C VAL A 187 11.09 -10.89 0.10
N GLU A 188 11.43 -12.01 0.72
CA GLU A 188 12.82 -12.50 0.78
C GLU A 188 13.15 -13.24 -0.51
N ASP A 189 14.31 -12.94 -1.09
CA ASP A 189 14.76 -13.64 -2.30
C ASP A 189 15.08 -15.11 -2.01
N ALA A 190 14.82 -15.95 -2.99
CA ALA A 190 14.94 -17.40 -2.90
C ALA A 190 15.05 -18.02 -4.29
N GLU A 191 15.55 -19.25 -4.36
CA GLU A 191 15.58 -20.00 -5.61
C GLU A 191 14.15 -20.35 -6.06
N VAL A 192 13.84 -20.08 -7.33
CA VAL A 192 12.60 -20.54 -7.96
C VAL A 192 12.84 -21.93 -8.53
N ARG A 193 12.20 -22.94 -7.92
CA ARG A 193 12.36 -24.35 -8.27
C ARG A 193 11.63 -24.70 -9.57
N ALA A 194 10.41 -24.20 -9.72
CA ALA A 194 9.55 -24.50 -10.86
C ALA A 194 8.49 -23.41 -11.07
N ILE A 195 8.11 -23.24 -12.33
CA ILE A 195 6.97 -22.41 -12.74
C ILE A 195 6.07 -23.28 -13.61
N THR A 196 4.86 -23.55 -13.14
CA THR A 196 3.84 -24.30 -13.89
C THR A 196 2.82 -23.32 -14.45
N ILE A 197 2.66 -23.28 -15.78
CA ILE A 197 1.76 -22.35 -16.46
C ILE A 197 0.71 -23.16 -17.23
N GLY A 198 -0.53 -23.13 -16.74
CA GLY A 198 -1.67 -23.77 -17.36
C GLY A 198 -2.59 -22.79 -18.07
N ALA A 199 -3.71 -23.28 -18.62
CA ALA A 199 -4.65 -22.43 -19.35
C ALA A 199 -5.28 -21.31 -18.49
N LYS A 200 -5.48 -21.54 -17.18
CA LYS A 200 -6.20 -20.62 -16.27
C LYS A 200 -5.42 -20.18 -15.05
N TRP A 201 -4.33 -20.87 -14.71
CA TRP A 201 -3.61 -20.69 -13.45
C TRP A 201 -2.10 -20.78 -13.69
N ILE A 202 -1.35 -20.05 -12.88
CA ILE A 202 0.10 -20.13 -12.77
C ILE A 202 0.41 -20.58 -11.34
N MET A 203 1.39 -21.47 -11.21
CA MET A 203 1.97 -21.87 -9.94
C MET A 203 3.48 -21.59 -9.95
N VAL A 204 3.98 -20.96 -8.89
CA VAL A 204 5.42 -20.75 -8.64
C VAL A 204 5.81 -21.51 -7.38
N GLU A 205 6.89 -22.27 -7.48
CA GLU A 205 7.48 -23.02 -6.37
C GLU A 205 8.86 -22.45 -6.03
N THR A 206 9.15 -22.33 -4.74
CA THR A 206 10.42 -21.80 -4.25
C THR A 206 10.93 -22.61 -3.08
N ASP A 207 12.26 -22.69 -2.94
CA ASP A 207 12.95 -23.27 -1.79
C ASP A 207 13.67 -22.13 -1.05
N GLY A 208 12.96 -21.45 -0.16
CA GLY A 208 13.46 -20.30 0.60
C GLY A 208 14.07 -20.67 1.95
N ALA A 209 14.76 -19.72 2.59
CA ALA A 209 15.40 -19.92 3.90
C ALA A 209 14.41 -20.38 5.01
N ARG A 210 13.15 -19.94 4.91
CA ARG A 210 12.10 -20.34 5.83
C ARG A 210 11.50 -21.72 5.49
N GLY A 211 11.79 -22.31 4.33
CA GLY A 211 11.19 -23.56 3.84
C GLY A 211 10.53 -23.40 2.47
N PRO A 212 9.94 -24.48 1.91
CA PRO A 212 9.32 -24.45 0.60
C PRO A 212 8.09 -23.53 0.57
N GLY A 213 7.91 -22.82 -0.54
CA GLY A 213 6.78 -21.93 -0.79
C GLY A 213 6.09 -22.26 -2.11
N ILE A 214 4.77 -22.15 -2.13
CA ILE A 214 3.95 -22.40 -3.33
C ILE A 214 2.93 -21.29 -3.46
N GLY A 215 2.94 -20.60 -4.59
CA GLY A 215 2.05 -19.50 -4.87
C GLY A 215 1.24 -19.72 -6.14
N LEU A 216 -0.03 -19.32 -6.11
CA LEU A 216 -0.94 -19.43 -7.24
C LEU A 216 -1.36 -18.03 -7.71
N ALA A 217 -1.61 -17.87 -9.01
CA ALA A 217 -2.30 -16.70 -9.53
C ALA A 217 -3.18 -17.09 -10.73
N ALA A 218 -4.30 -16.38 -10.89
CA ALA A 218 -5.13 -16.52 -12.08
C ALA A 218 -4.38 -15.98 -13.31
N ARG A 219 -4.37 -16.76 -14.38
CA ARG A 219 -3.72 -16.39 -15.65
C ARG A 219 -4.71 -15.63 -16.54
N PRO A 220 -4.34 -14.44 -17.06
CA PRO A 220 -5.13 -13.77 -18.08
C PRO A 220 -5.25 -14.61 -19.36
N GLN A 221 -6.45 -14.67 -19.93
CA GLN A 221 -6.76 -15.52 -21.11
C GLN A 221 -6.45 -14.84 -22.46
N SER A 222 -5.82 -13.66 -22.44
CA SER A 222 -5.57 -12.84 -23.64
C SER A 222 -4.51 -13.40 -24.60
N ALA A 223 -3.76 -14.43 -24.19
CA ALA A 223 -2.70 -15.05 -24.99
C ALA A 223 -2.50 -16.54 -24.62
N PRO A 224 -1.84 -17.34 -25.49
CA PRO A 224 -1.37 -18.68 -25.12
C PRO A 224 -0.46 -18.64 -23.88
N PRO A 225 -0.36 -19.75 -23.12
CA PRO A 225 0.62 -19.87 -22.04
C PRO A 225 2.05 -19.57 -22.53
N PRO A 226 2.79 -18.64 -21.91
CA PRO A 226 4.20 -18.43 -22.24
C PRO A 226 5.06 -19.62 -21.80
N ASP A 227 6.22 -19.78 -22.43
CA ASP A 227 7.22 -20.77 -22.03
C ASP A 227 7.83 -20.38 -20.66
N PRO A 228 7.75 -21.23 -19.62
CA PRO A 228 8.38 -21.00 -18.33
C PRO A 228 9.90 -20.73 -18.40
N ALA A 229 10.59 -21.25 -19.42
CA ALA A 229 12.03 -21.05 -19.61
C ALA A 229 12.43 -19.57 -19.74
N ARG A 230 11.46 -18.69 -20.06
CA ARG A 230 11.63 -17.23 -20.07
C ARG A 230 12.16 -16.66 -18.75
N TRP A 231 11.87 -17.31 -17.62
CA TRP A 231 12.28 -16.86 -16.28
C TRP A 231 13.32 -17.80 -15.64
N ALA A 232 13.99 -18.64 -16.42
CA ALA A 232 15.02 -19.54 -15.91
C ALA A 232 16.15 -18.75 -15.21
N GLY A 233 16.50 -19.16 -13.99
CA GLY A 233 17.56 -18.54 -13.19
C GLY A 233 17.18 -17.20 -12.54
N VAL A 234 15.95 -16.71 -12.70
CA VAL A 234 15.47 -15.52 -11.99
C VAL A 234 15.05 -15.91 -10.57
N GLY A 235 15.60 -15.22 -9.56
CA GLY A 235 15.23 -15.41 -8.15
C GLY A 235 13.79 -14.94 -7.85
N LEU A 236 13.24 -15.38 -6.72
CA LEU A 236 11.86 -15.12 -6.32
C LEU A 236 11.54 -13.61 -6.26
N ALA A 237 12.46 -12.79 -5.73
CA ALA A 237 12.27 -11.35 -5.66
C ALA A 237 12.25 -10.70 -7.06
N GLY A 238 13.12 -11.18 -7.95
CA GLY A 238 13.13 -10.76 -9.36
C GLY A 238 11.84 -11.12 -10.09
N LEU A 239 11.30 -12.31 -9.81
CA LEU A 239 10.04 -12.77 -10.39
C LEU A 239 8.85 -11.97 -9.84
N ALA A 240 8.80 -11.76 -8.51
CA ALA A 240 7.80 -10.97 -7.82
C ALA A 240 7.77 -9.50 -8.30
N ALA A 241 8.93 -8.94 -8.70
CA ALA A 241 9.02 -7.58 -9.20
C ALA A 241 8.13 -7.33 -10.43
N HIS A 242 7.83 -8.35 -11.24
CA HIS A 242 6.90 -8.21 -12.36
C HIS A 242 5.49 -7.78 -11.91
N ALA A 243 5.04 -8.17 -10.72
CA ALA A 243 3.75 -7.71 -10.19
C ALA A 243 3.72 -6.19 -10.02
N ALA A 244 4.81 -5.60 -9.50
CA ALA A 244 4.92 -4.16 -9.28
C ALA A 244 5.31 -3.37 -10.54
N ARG A 245 6.10 -3.95 -11.44
CA ARG A 245 6.76 -3.21 -12.53
C ARG A 245 6.22 -3.49 -13.94
N SER A 246 5.64 -4.66 -14.19
CA SER A 246 5.23 -5.05 -15.54
C SER A 246 3.77 -4.70 -15.87
N TRP A 247 3.55 -4.25 -17.09
CA TRP A 247 2.23 -4.07 -17.69
C TRP A 247 1.86 -5.19 -18.66
N ASP A 248 2.77 -6.16 -18.88
CA ASP A 248 2.41 -7.39 -19.57
C ASP A 248 1.55 -8.26 -18.63
N PRO A 249 0.31 -8.63 -19.02
CA PRO A 249 -0.59 -9.36 -18.13
C PRO A 249 -0.06 -10.73 -17.70
N GLN A 250 0.74 -11.41 -18.54
CA GLN A 250 1.31 -12.71 -18.18
C GLN A 250 2.44 -12.54 -17.16
N GLU A 251 3.34 -11.58 -17.37
CA GLU A 251 4.38 -11.25 -16.39
C GLU A 251 3.80 -10.80 -15.05
N ALA A 252 2.77 -9.94 -15.05
CA ALA A 252 2.10 -9.52 -13.83
C ALA A 252 1.51 -10.72 -13.07
N ALA A 253 0.88 -11.68 -13.78
CA ALA A 253 0.34 -12.89 -13.18
C ALA A 253 1.42 -13.80 -12.59
N VAL A 254 2.55 -13.96 -13.29
CA VAL A 254 3.71 -14.71 -12.78
C VAL A 254 4.28 -14.03 -11.53
N GLY A 255 4.41 -12.71 -11.54
CA GLY A 255 4.85 -11.94 -10.37
C GLY A 255 3.89 -12.10 -9.18
N MET A 256 2.58 -12.12 -9.41
CA MET A 256 1.60 -12.37 -8.35
C MET A 256 1.72 -13.79 -7.79
N ALA A 257 1.95 -14.81 -8.64
CA ALA A 257 2.21 -16.16 -8.17
C ALA A 257 3.51 -16.23 -7.35
N ALA A 258 4.56 -15.50 -7.74
CA ALA A 258 5.79 -15.40 -6.97
C ALA A 258 5.60 -14.72 -5.60
N LEU A 259 4.84 -13.62 -5.54
CA LEU A 259 4.44 -13.00 -4.26
C LEU A 259 3.74 -14.01 -3.36
N ASN A 260 2.79 -14.77 -3.91
CA ASN A 260 2.06 -15.78 -3.15
C ASN A 260 2.93 -16.96 -2.73
N ALA A 261 4.01 -17.28 -3.45
CA ALA A 261 4.93 -18.33 -3.03
C ALA A 261 5.67 -17.95 -1.74
N HIS A 262 5.93 -16.65 -1.54
CA HIS A 262 6.45 -16.12 -0.28
C HIS A 262 5.38 -16.06 0.82
N TYR A 263 4.18 -15.55 0.52
CA TYR A 263 3.16 -15.27 1.54
C TYR A 263 2.27 -16.46 1.92
N ASN A 264 1.98 -17.38 1.00
CA ASN A 264 1.00 -18.45 1.17
C ASN A 264 1.67 -19.80 1.47
N ARG A 265 2.64 -19.77 2.39
CA ARG A 265 3.45 -20.94 2.70
C ARG A 265 2.65 -22.05 3.41
N PRO A 266 3.07 -23.32 3.29
CA PRO A 266 2.41 -24.46 3.94
C PRO A 266 2.25 -24.32 5.46
N ASP A 267 3.18 -23.65 6.13
CA ASP A 267 3.20 -23.41 7.58
C ASP A 267 2.29 -22.26 8.04
N LEU A 268 1.64 -21.54 7.12
CA LEU A 268 0.77 -20.43 7.45
C LEU A 268 -0.50 -20.89 8.19
N THR A 269 -0.73 -20.36 9.39
CA THR A 269 -1.95 -20.58 10.17
C THR A 269 -2.98 -19.49 9.94
N GLY A 270 -4.27 -19.85 9.99
CA GLY A 270 -5.39 -18.90 9.93
C GLY A 270 -6.73 -19.62 10.07
N SER A 271 -7.82 -18.87 9.98
CA SER A 271 -9.17 -19.44 10.05
C SER A 271 -9.52 -20.20 8.77
N THR A 272 -10.38 -21.22 8.86
CA THR A 272 -10.98 -21.91 7.70
C THR A 272 -12.30 -21.29 7.26
N ALA A 273 -12.68 -20.14 7.82
CA ALA A 273 -13.90 -19.42 7.46
C ALA A 273 -13.89 -19.03 5.97
N ASN A 274 -15.06 -19.06 5.32
CA ASN A 274 -15.17 -18.59 3.94
C ASN A 274 -15.14 -17.05 3.90
N GLY A 275 -14.32 -16.47 3.03
CA GLY A 275 -14.23 -15.01 2.89
C GLY A 275 -15.54 -14.30 2.54
N LEU A 276 -16.51 -15.02 1.94
CA LEU A 276 -17.84 -14.49 1.63
C LEU A 276 -18.80 -14.50 2.83
N ASP A 277 -18.51 -15.28 3.87
CA ASP A 277 -19.40 -15.38 5.04
C ASP A 277 -19.43 -14.08 5.84
N LEU A 278 -18.40 -13.22 5.67
CA LEU A 278 -18.34 -11.87 6.21
C LEU A 278 -19.51 -10.97 5.82
N PHE A 279 -20.21 -11.29 4.73
CA PHE A 279 -21.30 -10.50 4.19
C PHE A 279 -22.68 -11.12 4.47
N THR A 280 -22.71 -12.25 5.16
CA THR A 280 -23.98 -12.92 5.49
C THR A 280 -24.75 -12.11 6.52
N GLY A 281 -25.99 -11.76 6.22
CA GLY A 281 -26.86 -11.01 7.14
C GLY A 281 -26.69 -9.49 7.10
N MET A 282 -25.85 -8.96 6.20
CA MET A 282 -25.79 -7.52 5.94
C MET A 282 -27.10 -7.03 5.32
N GLU A 283 -27.62 -5.91 5.85
CA GLU A 283 -28.87 -5.28 5.36
C GLU A 283 -28.59 -4.27 4.23
N GLY A 284 -27.42 -3.66 4.26
CA GLY A 284 -26.94 -2.71 3.27
C GLY A 284 -26.42 -3.38 2.00
N ARG A 285 -26.01 -2.53 1.06
CA ARG A 285 -25.56 -2.98 -0.27
C ARG A 285 -24.25 -3.75 -0.16
N VAL A 286 -24.24 -4.96 -0.72
CA VAL A 286 -23.03 -5.76 -0.94
C VAL A 286 -22.69 -5.78 -2.42
N VAL A 287 -21.42 -5.54 -2.74
CA VAL A 287 -20.88 -5.55 -4.12
C VAL A 287 -19.88 -6.70 -4.26
N VAL A 288 -19.95 -7.44 -5.35
CA VAL A 288 -19.09 -8.60 -5.59
C VAL A 288 -18.36 -8.42 -6.91
N PHE A 289 -17.03 -8.30 -6.87
CA PHE A 289 -16.18 -8.24 -8.07
C PHE A 289 -15.60 -9.62 -8.35
N GLY A 290 -15.95 -10.22 -9.48
CA GLY A 290 -15.56 -11.58 -9.82
C GLY A 290 -16.74 -12.54 -9.89
N ALA A 291 -16.70 -13.44 -10.87
CA ALA A 291 -17.63 -14.56 -10.97
C ALA A 291 -17.33 -15.65 -9.90
N PHE A 292 -17.86 -15.48 -8.70
CA PHE A 292 -17.78 -16.52 -7.66
C PHE A 292 -18.86 -17.59 -7.88
N PRO A 293 -18.50 -18.89 -7.83
CA PRO A 293 -19.49 -19.95 -7.92
C PRO A 293 -20.55 -19.82 -6.83
N GLN A 294 -21.83 -19.99 -7.21
CA GLN A 294 -22.98 -19.98 -6.30
C GLN A 294 -23.24 -18.64 -5.59
N ILE A 295 -22.74 -17.52 -6.11
CA ILE A 295 -22.94 -16.20 -5.49
C ILE A 295 -24.42 -15.86 -5.33
N ALA A 296 -25.25 -16.10 -6.35
CA ALA A 296 -26.69 -15.85 -6.31
C ALA A 296 -27.43 -16.64 -5.21
N ARG A 297 -26.87 -17.79 -4.78
CA ARG A 297 -27.42 -18.57 -3.66
C ARG A 297 -26.95 -18.04 -2.31
N ARG A 298 -25.70 -17.59 -2.22
CA ARG A 298 -25.04 -17.23 -0.96
C ARG A 298 -25.31 -15.77 -0.57
N LEU A 299 -25.30 -14.88 -1.56
CA LEU A 299 -25.54 -13.44 -1.43
C LEU A 299 -26.56 -13.02 -2.51
N PRO A 300 -27.85 -13.39 -2.36
CA PRO A 300 -28.86 -13.21 -3.41
C PRO A 300 -29.14 -11.75 -3.78
N ASN A 301 -28.81 -10.80 -2.90
CA ASN A 301 -29.03 -9.37 -3.10
C ASN A 301 -27.74 -8.61 -3.47
N ALA A 302 -26.65 -9.31 -3.75
CA ALA A 302 -25.39 -8.68 -4.10
C ALA A 302 -25.41 -8.13 -5.54
N HIS A 303 -24.79 -6.97 -5.73
CA HIS A 303 -24.52 -6.44 -7.07
C HIS A 303 -23.23 -7.07 -7.58
N VAL A 304 -23.35 -7.96 -8.57
CA VAL A 304 -22.20 -8.65 -9.17
C VAL A 304 -21.62 -7.80 -10.29
N VAL A 305 -20.33 -7.48 -10.17
CA VAL A 305 -19.53 -6.77 -11.16
C VAL A 305 -18.57 -7.76 -11.81
N GLU A 306 -18.66 -7.91 -13.12
CA GLU A 306 -17.81 -8.82 -13.89
C GLU A 306 -17.31 -8.19 -15.19
N MET A 307 -16.15 -8.66 -15.67
CA MET A 307 -15.54 -8.12 -16.88
C MET A 307 -16.35 -8.43 -18.15
N ASN A 308 -17.05 -9.57 -18.16
CA ASN A 308 -17.99 -9.95 -19.21
C ASN A 308 -19.35 -10.27 -18.56
N PRO A 309 -20.13 -9.25 -18.20
CA PRO A 309 -21.33 -9.42 -17.38
C PRO A 309 -22.43 -10.16 -18.14
N SER A 310 -23.14 -11.02 -17.42
CA SER A 310 -24.40 -11.64 -17.86
C SER A 310 -25.60 -10.73 -17.57
N ASP A 311 -26.80 -11.14 -18.00
CA ASP A 311 -28.03 -10.43 -17.65
C ASP A 311 -28.20 -10.29 -16.13
N GLY A 312 -28.35 -9.04 -15.66
CA GLY A 312 -28.47 -8.71 -14.23
C GLY A 312 -27.13 -8.46 -13.51
N GLU A 313 -26.00 -8.66 -14.20
CA GLU A 313 -24.67 -8.28 -13.71
C GLU A 313 -24.24 -6.92 -14.27
N TYR A 314 -23.20 -6.35 -13.67
CA TYR A 314 -22.70 -5.02 -14.00
C TYR A 314 -21.29 -5.09 -14.62
N PRO A 315 -20.96 -4.21 -15.57
CA PRO A 315 -19.59 -4.08 -16.07
C PRO A 315 -18.67 -3.44 -15.01
N GLU A 316 -17.35 -3.63 -15.15
CA GLU A 316 -16.35 -3.10 -14.20
C GLU A 316 -16.51 -1.60 -13.88
N ALA A 317 -16.86 -0.79 -14.88
CA ALA A 317 -17.08 0.65 -14.72
C ALA A 317 -18.20 1.02 -13.71
N ALA A 318 -19.16 0.12 -13.47
CA ALA A 318 -20.20 0.33 -12.47
C ALA A 318 -19.64 0.31 -11.03
N GLY A 319 -18.44 -0.24 -10.82
CA GLY A 319 -17.80 -0.30 -9.51
C GLY A 319 -17.68 1.07 -8.84
N GLU A 320 -17.40 2.13 -9.60
CA GLU A 320 -17.31 3.50 -9.07
C GLU A 320 -18.64 4.06 -8.55
N TRP A 321 -19.76 3.48 -8.97
CA TRP A 321 -21.12 3.88 -8.56
C TRP A 321 -21.68 2.97 -7.47
N LEU A 322 -21.22 1.72 -7.44
CA LEU A 322 -21.71 0.68 -6.54
C LEU A 322 -20.92 0.61 -5.23
N LEU A 323 -19.61 0.86 -5.25
CA LEU A 323 -18.77 0.76 -4.06
C LEU A 323 -18.99 1.88 -3.03
N PRO A 324 -19.09 3.17 -3.40
CA PRO A 324 -19.20 4.23 -2.41
C PRO A 324 -20.45 4.06 -1.53
N GLY A 325 -20.26 3.90 -0.22
CA GLY A 325 -21.34 3.67 0.75
C GLY A 325 -21.93 2.25 0.74
N ALA A 326 -21.30 1.29 0.05
CA ALA A 326 -21.62 -0.13 0.25
C ALA A 326 -21.21 -0.59 1.65
N GLU A 327 -22.01 -1.48 2.25
CA GLU A 327 -21.70 -2.06 3.56
C GLU A 327 -20.55 -3.07 3.44
N GLY A 328 -20.53 -3.86 2.36
CA GLY A 328 -19.50 -4.88 2.13
C GLY A 328 -19.11 -5.03 0.66
N ALA A 329 -17.87 -5.44 0.42
CA ALA A 329 -17.38 -5.79 -0.90
C ALA A 329 -16.53 -7.07 -0.89
N ALA A 330 -16.93 -8.06 -1.69
CA ALA A 330 -16.11 -9.22 -1.99
C ALA A 330 -15.35 -8.98 -3.30
N ILE A 331 -14.02 -8.94 -3.25
CA ILE A 331 -13.19 -8.66 -4.42
C ILE A 331 -12.35 -9.88 -4.76
N THR A 332 -12.40 -10.35 -6.00
CA THR A 332 -11.54 -11.45 -6.47
C THR A 332 -10.06 -11.08 -6.46
N ALA A 333 -9.21 -12.04 -6.11
CA ALA A 333 -7.76 -11.91 -6.16
C ALA A 333 -7.21 -11.56 -7.56
N SER A 334 -7.94 -11.86 -8.64
CA SER A 334 -7.51 -11.53 -10.00
C SER A 334 -7.45 -10.02 -10.28
N THR A 335 -8.06 -9.20 -9.42
CA THR A 335 -7.92 -7.72 -9.46
C THR A 335 -6.50 -7.24 -9.16
N LEU A 336 -5.67 -8.08 -8.53
CA LEU A 336 -4.23 -7.83 -8.38
C LEU A 336 -3.50 -8.03 -9.70
N THR A 337 -3.84 -9.09 -10.44
CA THR A 337 -3.19 -9.42 -11.71
C THR A 337 -3.50 -8.39 -12.81
N ASN A 338 -4.75 -7.94 -12.91
CA ASN A 338 -5.16 -6.93 -13.90
C ASN A 338 -4.98 -5.48 -13.41
N ARG A 339 -4.44 -5.29 -12.20
CA ARG A 339 -4.17 -3.99 -11.57
C ARG A 339 -5.39 -3.11 -11.27
N SER A 340 -6.61 -3.63 -11.24
CA SER A 340 -7.79 -2.84 -10.86
C SER A 340 -7.97 -2.69 -9.34
N LEU A 341 -7.37 -3.55 -8.51
CA LEU A 341 -7.55 -3.51 -7.04
C LEU A 341 -7.26 -2.13 -6.40
N PRO A 342 -6.15 -1.42 -6.69
CA PRO A 342 -5.89 -0.12 -6.07
C PRO A 342 -7.01 0.90 -6.27
N ARG A 343 -7.62 0.94 -7.47
CA ARG A 343 -8.73 1.85 -7.75
C ARG A 343 -9.97 1.43 -6.99
N LEU A 344 -10.30 0.14 -6.96
CA LEU A 344 -11.43 -0.39 -6.21
C LEU A 344 -11.31 -0.05 -4.71
N LEU A 345 -10.13 -0.26 -4.12
CA LEU A 345 -9.87 0.10 -2.73
C LEU A 345 -10.00 1.61 -2.47
N SER A 346 -9.58 2.45 -3.43
CA SER A 346 -9.70 3.92 -3.29
C SER A 346 -11.15 4.42 -3.29
N VAL A 347 -12.08 3.72 -3.94
CA VAL A 347 -13.50 4.10 -3.99
C VAL A 347 -14.37 3.35 -2.97
N ALA A 348 -13.83 2.28 -2.36
CA ALA A 348 -14.47 1.49 -1.31
C ALA A 348 -14.20 2.07 0.10
N GLU A 349 -13.99 3.37 0.22
CA GLU A 349 -13.76 4.02 1.51
C GLU A 349 -14.98 3.81 2.44
N GLY A 350 -14.71 3.28 3.64
CA GLY A 350 -15.76 2.93 4.62
C GLY A 350 -16.49 1.61 4.33
N THR A 351 -16.19 0.91 3.23
CA THR A 351 -16.76 -0.40 2.92
C THR A 351 -15.93 -1.52 3.55
N ARG A 352 -16.59 -2.55 4.10
CA ARG A 352 -15.89 -3.75 4.60
C ARG A 352 -15.44 -4.61 3.42
N VAL A 353 -14.15 -4.59 3.08
CA VAL A 353 -13.62 -5.32 1.92
C VAL A 353 -13.03 -6.68 2.31
N ALA A 354 -13.38 -7.74 1.58
CA ALA A 354 -12.68 -9.02 1.62
C ALA A 354 -12.04 -9.33 0.26
N LEU A 355 -10.75 -9.66 0.25
CA LEU A 355 -10.05 -10.13 -0.95
C LEU A 355 -10.08 -11.67 -0.97
N VAL A 356 -10.66 -12.24 -2.02
CA VAL A 356 -11.05 -13.65 -2.06
C VAL A 356 -10.49 -14.37 -3.29
N GLY A 357 -9.90 -15.54 -3.07
CA GLY A 357 -9.53 -16.49 -4.11
C GLY A 357 -8.14 -17.08 -3.92
N PRO A 358 -7.81 -18.20 -4.61
CA PRO A 358 -6.51 -18.85 -4.45
C PRO A 358 -5.29 -17.98 -4.73
N GLY A 359 -5.45 -16.89 -5.49
CA GLY A 359 -4.40 -15.91 -5.77
C GLY A 359 -4.27 -14.77 -4.77
N THR A 360 -4.98 -14.79 -3.64
CA THR A 360 -4.89 -13.75 -2.59
C THR A 360 -3.57 -13.90 -1.83
N PRO A 361 -2.72 -12.86 -1.74
CA PRO A 361 -1.58 -12.85 -0.83
C PRO A 361 -2.07 -12.83 0.62
N LEU A 362 -1.67 -13.83 1.41
CA LEU A 362 -2.05 -13.97 2.81
C LEU A 362 -1.06 -13.24 3.72
N THR A 363 -1.14 -11.91 3.73
CA THR A 363 -0.23 -11.05 4.50
C THR A 363 -0.95 -9.86 5.15
N PRO A 364 -0.68 -9.55 6.43
CA PRO A 364 -1.24 -8.38 7.11
C PRO A 364 -0.90 -7.04 6.45
N ARG A 365 0.06 -6.99 5.52
CA ARG A 365 0.41 -5.77 4.79
C ARG A 365 -0.81 -5.13 4.12
N LEU A 366 -1.70 -5.94 3.55
CA LEU A 366 -2.88 -5.47 2.81
C LEU A 366 -3.95 -4.79 3.69
N PHE A 367 -3.95 -5.03 5.00
CA PHE A 367 -4.94 -4.44 5.90
C PHE A 367 -4.84 -2.91 6.00
N ARG A 368 -3.63 -2.34 5.81
CA ARG A 368 -3.43 -0.89 5.78
C ARG A 368 -4.00 -0.20 4.53
N TYR A 369 -4.46 -0.97 3.55
CA TYR A 369 -5.07 -0.45 2.32
C TYR A 369 -6.60 -0.62 2.29
N GLY A 370 -7.24 -0.80 3.45
CA GLY A 370 -8.70 -0.90 3.56
C GLY A 370 -9.27 -2.30 3.39
N VAL A 371 -8.42 -3.33 3.33
CA VAL A 371 -8.88 -4.73 3.31
C VAL A 371 -9.17 -5.18 4.74
N ALA A 372 -10.36 -5.73 5.01
CA ALA A 372 -10.74 -6.26 6.32
C ALA A 372 -10.44 -7.76 6.45
N ALA A 373 -10.44 -8.50 5.34
CA ALA A 373 -10.08 -9.92 5.35
C ALA A 373 -9.43 -10.39 4.05
N LEU A 374 -8.56 -11.40 4.19
CA LEU A 374 -7.84 -12.04 3.11
C LEU A 374 -8.18 -13.52 3.13
N ALA A 375 -8.99 -13.98 2.17
CA ALA A 375 -9.39 -15.38 2.03
C ALA A 375 -8.66 -15.99 0.82
N GLY A 376 -7.62 -16.74 1.11
CA GLY A 376 -6.69 -17.34 0.13
C GLY A 376 -6.66 -18.86 0.20
N PHE A 377 -5.63 -19.43 -0.42
CA PHE A 377 -5.43 -20.88 -0.51
C PHE A 377 -3.96 -21.22 -0.27
N VAL A 378 -3.72 -22.26 0.52
CA VAL A 378 -2.40 -22.83 0.79
C VAL A 378 -2.35 -24.22 0.16
N VAL A 379 -1.38 -24.45 -0.72
CA VAL A 379 -1.20 -25.74 -1.41
C VAL A 379 -0.55 -26.75 -0.46
N GLU A 380 -1.11 -27.97 -0.42
CA GLU A 380 -0.59 -29.08 0.41
C GLU A 380 -0.03 -30.23 -0.44
N ASN A 381 -0.61 -30.48 -1.62
CA ASN A 381 -0.13 -31.47 -2.58
C ASN A 381 0.26 -30.80 -3.90
N ARG A 382 1.53 -30.39 -3.99
CA ARG A 382 2.07 -29.63 -5.14
C ARG A 382 1.87 -30.35 -6.48
N ASP A 383 2.11 -31.67 -6.52
CA ASP A 383 2.16 -32.43 -7.77
C ASP A 383 0.74 -32.53 -8.35
N ALA A 384 -0.25 -32.79 -7.49
CA ALA A 384 -1.66 -32.82 -7.90
C ALA A 384 -2.20 -31.44 -8.31
N VAL A 385 -1.73 -30.35 -7.69
CA VAL A 385 -2.07 -28.99 -8.14
C VAL A 385 -1.44 -28.71 -9.51
N ALA A 386 -0.17 -29.05 -9.71
CA ALA A 386 0.52 -28.88 -11.00
C ALA A 386 -0.21 -29.64 -12.12
N GLU A 387 -0.57 -30.91 -11.90
CA GLU A 387 -1.33 -31.72 -12.84
C GLU A 387 -2.68 -31.07 -13.20
N ALA A 388 -3.43 -30.59 -12.19
CA ALA A 388 -4.71 -29.93 -12.41
C ALA A 388 -4.57 -28.62 -13.23
N ILE A 389 -3.49 -27.86 -13.00
CA ILE A 389 -3.18 -26.64 -13.74
C ILE A 389 -2.85 -26.96 -15.20
N LEU A 390 -1.97 -27.94 -15.44
CA LEU A 390 -1.57 -28.38 -16.79
C LEU A 390 -2.74 -28.97 -17.58
N ALA A 391 -3.68 -29.65 -16.91
CA ALA A 391 -4.92 -30.14 -17.49
C ALA A 391 -5.95 -29.04 -17.82
N GLY A 392 -5.66 -27.76 -17.52
CA GLY A 392 -6.57 -26.63 -17.78
C GLY A 392 -7.73 -26.52 -16.79
N GLY A 393 -7.62 -27.14 -15.61
CA GLY A 393 -8.62 -27.13 -14.56
C GLY A 393 -8.96 -25.73 -14.05
N SER A 394 -10.20 -25.55 -13.57
CA SER A 394 -10.56 -24.40 -12.73
C SER A 394 -10.01 -24.57 -11.31
N SER A 395 -10.14 -23.55 -10.46
CA SER A 395 -9.72 -23.64 -9.05
C SER A 395 -10.34 -24.82 -8.30
N GLN A 396 -11.60 -25.14 -8.59
CA GLN A 396 -12.31 -26.28 -8.00
C GLN A 396 -11.58 -27.62 -8.21
N SER A 397 -10.82 -27.75 -9.29
CA SER A 397 -10.07 -28.96 -9.64
C SER A 397 -8.95 -29.25 -8.65
N PHE A 398 -8.43 -28.21 -7.97
CA PHE A 398 -7.32 -28.34 -7.03
C PHE A 398 -7.66 -28.00 -5.58
N HIS A 399 -8.89 -27.58 -5.25
CA HIS A 399 -9.27 -27.24 -3.88
C HIS A 399 -9.02 -28.37 -2.87
N ARG A 400 -9.16 -29.64 -3.28
CA ARG A 400 -8.92 -30.81 -2.42
C ARG A 400 -7.44 -31.12 -2.16
N HIS A 401 -6.53 -30.41 -2.84
CA HIS A 401 -5.08 -30.60 -2.79
C HIS A 401 -4.39 -29.47 -1.99
N GLY A 402 -5.17 -28.78 -1.17
CA GLY A 402 -4.73 -27.74 -0.26
C GLY A 402 -5.88 -27.34 0.66
N ARG A 403 -5.74 -26.19 1.31
CA ARG A 403 -6.72 -25.67 2.26
C ARG A 403 -6.95 -24.19 2.07
N PHE A 404 -8.19 -23.77 2.35
CA PHE A 404 -8.52 -22.35 2.44
C PHE A 404 -8.02 -21.78 3.76
N VAL A 405 -7.51 -20.55 3.70
CA VAL A 405 -7.03 -19.81 4.86
C VAL A 405 -7.56 -18.40 4.79
N THR A 406 -8.15 -17.93 5.89
CA THR A 406 -8.64 -16.58 6.04
C THR A 406 -7.90 -15.87 7.17
N LEU A 407 -7.33 -14.71 6.85
CA LEU A 407 -6.77 -13.76 7.81
C LEU A 407 -7.75 -12.59 7.97
N HIS A 408 -7.98 -12.17 9.21
CA HIS A 408 -8.78 -11.00 9.53
C HIS A 408 -7.90 -9.88 10.04
N ASN A 409 -8.26 -8.64 9.73
CA ASN A 409 -7.68 -7.51 10.42
C ASN A 409 -8.21 -7.51 11.87
N GLU A 410 -7.35 -7.77 12.85
CA GLU A 410 -7.73 -7.82 14.27
C GLU A 410 -8.27 -6.48 14.80
N GLN A 411 -8.13 -5.40 14.03
CA GLN A 411 -8.58 -4.06 14.38
C GLN A 411 -9.99 -3.71 13.87
N ASN A 412 -10.69 -4.59 13.12
CA ASN A 412 -12.01 -4.33 12.51
C ASN A 412 -13.05 -5.46 12.58
#